data_AF-A0AA95KZD5-F1
#
_entry.id   AF-A0AA95KZD5-F1
#
_cell.length_a   1.000
_cell.length_b   1.000
_cell.length_c   1.000
_cell.angle_alpha   90.00
_cell.angle_beta   90.00
_cell.angle_gamma   90.00
#
_symmetry.space_group_name_H-M   'P 1'
#
loop_
_entity.id
_entity.type
_entity.pdbx_description
1 polymer ?
#
loop_
_entity_poly.entity_id
_entity_poly.type
_entity_poly.pdbx_seq_one_letter_code
_entity_poly.pdbx_strand_id
1 'polypeptide(L)'
;MSKEELIAQIEKQISISLCIQAAAQITEAVLFSRLYALKDDRDGESEIVAGVWIQSIGQTIEALAVSKELSTFNQDELRELQKIIISSDFIQSIGAAIEGAGGIKVLTKTTESFIP
;
A
#
# COMPACT_ATOMS: atom_id res chain seq x y z
N MET A 1 -20.49 18.45 -20.28
CA MET A 1 -20.22 17.61 -19.11
C MET A 1 -20.68 18.38 -17.88
N SER A 2 -21.57 17.82 -17.08
CA SER A 2 -21.99 18.43 -15.82
C SER A 2 -20.91 18.28 -14.74
N LYS A 3 -21.07 18.97 -13.62
CA LYS A 3 -20.17 18.86 -12.48
C LYS A 3 -20.19 17.44 -11.91
N GLU A 4 -21.37 16.83 -11.84
CA GLU A 4 -21.60 15.48 -11.33
C GLU A 4 -20.93 14.44 -12.23
N GLU A 5 -21.04 14.59 -13.55
CA GLU A 5 -20.35 13.73 -14.53
C GLU A 5 -18.82 13.83 -14.44
N LEU A 6 -18.29 15.01 -14.09
CA LEU A 6 -16.86 15.21 -13.87
C LEU A 6 -16.39 14.54 -12.57
N ILE A 7 -17.14 14.68 -11.48
CA ILE A 7 -16.83 14.03 -10.19
C ILE A 7 -16.79 12.52 -10.37
N ALA A 8 -17.82 11.92 -10.95
CA ALA A 8 -17.88 10.46 -11.15
C ALA A 8 -16.73 9.93 -12.04
N GLN A 9 -16.29 10.72 -13.02
CA GLN A 9 -15.12 10.36 -13.83
C GLN A 9 -13.82 10.39 -13.04
N ILE A 10 -13.63 11.42 -12.19
CA ILE A 10 -12.44 11.54 -11.35
C ILE A 10 -12.42 10.40 -10.31
N GLU A 11 -13.54 10.10 -9.67
CA GLU A 11 -13.67 9.00 -8.71
C GLU A 11 -13.32 7.66 -9.36
N LYS A 12 -13.80 7.42 -10.58
CA LYS A 12 -13.41 6.24 -11.37
C LYS A 12 -11.91 6.21 -11.69
N GLN A 13 -11.30 7.34 -12.03
CA GLN A 13 -9.86 7.42 -12.26
C GLN A 13 -9.08 7.09 -10.98
N ILE A 14 -9.50 7.60 -9.83
CA ILE A 14 -8.91 7.29 -8.51
C ILE A 14 -8.96 5.78 -8.25
N SER A 15 -10.12 5.14 -8.44
CA SER A 15 -10.26 3.67 -8.28
C SER A 15 -9.29 2.89 -9.17
N ILE A 16 -9.12 3.30 -10.43
CA ILE A 16 -8.15 2.67 -11.34
C ILE A 16 -6.71 2.88 -10.85
N SER A 17 -6.37 4.09 -10.40
CA SER A 17 -5.05 4.41 -9.85
C SER A 17 -4.73 3.56 -8.61
N LEU A 18 -5.68 3.34 -7.72
CA LEU A 18 -5.50 2.48 -6.54
C LEU A 18 -5.20 1.02 -6.91
N CYS A 19 -5.87 0.49 -7.94
CA CYS A 19 -5.54 -0.84 -8.47
C CYS A 19 -4.12 -0.93 -9.03
N ILE A 20 -3.66 0.14 -9.71
CA ILE A 20 -2.28 0.24 -10.21
C ILE A 20 -1.29 0.30 -9.04
N GLN A 21 -1.59 1.10 -8.01
CA GLN A 21 -0.77 1.19 -6.79
C GLN A 21 -0.67 -0.15 -6.08
N ALA A 22 -1.77 -0.89 -5.94
CA ALA A 22 -1.76 -2.22 -5.35
C ALA A 22 -0.83 -3.19 -6.12
N ALA A 23 -0.89 -3.20 -7.45
CA ALA A 23 0.00 -4.03 -8.27
C ALA A 23 1.47 -3.60 -8.16
N ALA A 24 1.73 -2.30 -8.10
CA ALA A 24 3.08 -1.75 -7.94
C ALA A 24 3.67 -2.14 -6.57
N GLN A 25 2.91 -1.97 -5.49
CA GLN A 25 3.36 -2.32 -4.13
C GLN A 25 3.65 -3.82 -4.00
N ILE A 26 2.81 -4.69 -4.58
CA ILE A 26 3.07 -6.14 -4.59
C ILE A 26 4.37 -6.46 -5.35
N THR A 27 4.60 -5.78 -6.48
CA THR A 27 5.83 -5.95 -7.26
C THR A 27 7.04 -5.56 -6.41
N GLU A 28 6.98 -4.43 -5.74
CA GLU A 28 7.99 -3.95 -4.81
C GLU A 28 8.25 -4.95 -3.67
N ALA A 29 7.20 -5.46 -3.01
CA ALA A 29 7.32 -6.46 -1.95
C ALA A 29 8.05 -7.72 -2.42
N VAL A 30 7.75 -8.19 -3.63
CA VAL A 30 8.43 -9.34 -4.27
C VAL A 30 9.90 -9.01 -4.56
N LEU A 31 10.20 -7.81 -5.06
CA LEU A 31 11.56 -7.40 -5.37
C LEU A 31 12.42 -7.26 -4.10
N PHE A 32 11.91 -6.63 -3.05
CA PHE A 32 12.59 -6.58 -1.75
C PHE A 32 12.79 -7.97 -1.16
N SER A 33 11.81 -8.86 -1.28
CA SER A 33 11.96 -10.25 -0.82
C SER A 33 13.10 -10.99 -1.54
N ARG A 34 13.24 -10.75 -2.85
CA ARG A 34 14.34 -11.32 -3.66
C ARG A 34 15.68 -10.70 -3.29
N LEU A 35 15.73 -9.38 -3.10
CA LEU A 35 16.94 -8.68 -2.69
C LEU A 35 17.41 -9.15 -1.31
N TYR A 36 16.50 -9.27 -0.35
CA TYR A 36 16.75 -9.81 0.99
C TYR A 36 17.38 -11.20 0.96
N ALA A 37 16.89 -12.08 0.06
CA ALA A 37 17.43 -13.44 -0.08
C ALA A 37 18.89 -13.47 -0.57
N LEU A 38 19.34 -12.43 -1.27
CA LEU A 38 20.68 -12.31 -1.85
C LEU A 38 21.68 -11.56 -0.97
N LYS A 39 21.21 -10.79 0.03
CA LYS A 39 22.08 -10.03 0.94
C LYS A 39 22.69 -10.91 2.03
N ASP A 40 23.98 -10.67 2.30
CA ASP A 40 24.72 -11.32 3.38
C ASP A 40 24.43 -10.67 4.75
N ASP A 41 24.41 -9.33 4.82
CA ASP A 41 23.89 -8.60 5.97
C ASP A 41 22.39 -8.31 5.78
N ARG A 42 21.60 -8.70 6.76
CA ARG A 42 20.13 -8.67 6.72
C ARG A 42 19.51 -7.86 7.85
N ASP A 43 20.33 -7.18 8.64
CA ASP A 43 19.82 -6.39 9.75
C ASP A 43 18.98 -5.21 9.23
N GLY A 44 17.74 -5.08 9.70
CA GLY A 44 16.79 -4.08 9.21
C GLY A 44 16.11 -4.45 7.89
N GLU A 45 16.74 -5.25 7.03
CA GLU A 45 16.17 -5.68 5.75
C GLU A 45 14.92 -6.56 5.94
N SER A 46 14.85 -7.34 7.02
CA SER A 46 13.67 -8.15 7.32
C SER A 46 12.45 -7.29 7.66
N GLU A 47 12.67 -6.17 8.33
CA GLU A 47 11.64 -5.19 8.67
C GLU A 47 11.19 -4.40 7.44
N ILE A 48 12.11 -4.05 6.53
CA ILE A 48 11.76 -3.47 5.23
C ILE A 48 10.82 -4.41 4.46
N VAL A 49 11.22 -5.68 4.28
CA VAL A 49 10.39 -6.67 3.57
C VAL A 49 9.02 -6.83 4.24
N ALA A 50 8.99 -6.93 5.58
CA ALA A 50 7.73 -7.06 6.32
C ALA A 50 6.84 -5.82 6.14
N GLY A 51 7.40 -4.63 6.23
CA GLY A 51 6.68 -3.36 6.10
C GLY A 51 6.05 -3.18 4.72
N VAL A 52 6.79 -3.48 3.65
CA VAL A 52 6.30 -3.41 2.26
C VAL A 52 5.19 -4.45 2.00
N TRP A 53 5.29 -5.66 2.57
CA TRP A 53 4.21 -6.65 2.47
C TRP A 53 2.94 -6.22 3.21
N ILE A 54 3.07 -5.63 4.40
CA ILE A 54 1.92 -5.11 5.15
C ILE A 54 1.24 -3.97 4.37
N GLN A 55 2.03 -3.05 3.79
CA GLN A 55 1.51 -2.01 2.89
C GLN A 55 0.76 -2.61 1.70
N SER A 56 1.33 -3.62 1.05
CA SER A 56 0.70 -4.30 -0.10
C SER A 56 -0.67 -4.88 0.24
N ILE A 57 -0.83 -5.46 1.43
CA ILE A 57 -2.11 -5.98 1.91
C ILE A 57 -3.13 -4.84 2.08
N GLY A 58 -2.75 -3.77 2.77
CA GLY A 58 -3.61 -2.62 2.98
C GLY A 58 -4.04 -1.98 1.66
N GLN A 59 -3.09 -1.70 0.76
CA GLN A 59 -3.36 -1.09 -0.55
C GLN A 59 -4.29 -1.94 -1.42
N THR A 60 -4.16 -3.28 -1.36
CA THR A 60 -5.04 -4.20 -2.09
C THR A 60 -6.47 -4.17 -1.55
N ILE A 61 -6.63 -4.16 -0.22
CA ILE A 61 -7.95 -4.05 0.41
C ILE A 61 -8.62 -2.72 0.04
N GLU A 62 -7.87 -1.61 0.10
CA GLU A 62 -8.34 -0.29 -0.28
C GLU A 62 -8.83 -0.26 -1.73
N ALA A 63 -8.02 -0.73 -2.67
CA ALA A 63 -8.37 -0.76 -4.09
C ALA A 63 -9.66 -1.54 -4.37
N LEU A 64 -9.85 -2.68 -3.70
CA LEU A 64 -11.07 -3.49 -3.81
C LEU A 64 -12.28 -2.78 -3.19
N ALA A 65 -12.11 -2.16 -2.02
CA ALA A 65 -13.19 -1.49 -1.31
C ALA A 65 -13.67 -0.23 -2.06
N VAL A 66 -12.75 0.61 -2.54
CA VAL A 66 -13.08 1.80 -3.35
C VAL A 66 -13.75 1.39 -4.66
N SER A 67 -13.24 0.35 -5.33
CA SER A 67 -13.88 -0.16 -6.56
C SER A 67 -15.33 -0.58 -6.33
N LYS A 68 -15.61 -1.19 -5.16
CA LYS A 68 -16.97 -1.58 -4.76
C LYS A 68 -17.82 -0.37 -4.37
N GLU A 69 -17.25 0.62 -3.69
CA GLU A 69 -17.92 1.87 -3.28
C GLU A 69 -18.56 2.58 -4.47
N LEU A 70 -17.84 2.70 -5.60
CA LEU A 70 -18.32 3.34 -6.83
C LEU A 70 -19.52 2.65 -7.49
N SER A 71 -19.80 1.39 -7.15
CA SER A 71 -20.90 0.60 -7.71
C SER A 71 -22.08 0.42 -6.75
N THR A 72 -21.96 0.93 -5.52
CA THR A 72 -22.91 0.71 -4.44
C THR A 72 -23.89 1.87 -4.29
N PHE A 73 -25.19 1.57 -4.24
CA PHE A 73 -26.25 2.55 -3.99
C PHE A 73 -26.87 2.45 -2.58
N ASN A 74 -26.48 1.43 -1.82
CA ASN A 74 -26.94 1.20 -0.45
C ASN A 74 -26.08 1.99 0.56
N GLN A 75 -26.71 2.87 1.33
CA GLN A 75 -26.04 3.75 2.29
C GLN A 75 -25.36 3.01 3.45
N ASP A 76 -25.94 1.91 3.92
CA ASP A 76 -25.33 1.10 4.99
C ASP A 76 -24.09 0.39 4.47
N GLU A 77 -24.13 -0.13 3.24
CA GLU A 77 -23.00 -0.77 2.59
C GLU A 77 -21.87 0.23 2.28
N LEU A 78 -22.20 1.44 1.82
CA LEU A 78 -21.23 2.53 1.62
C LEU A 78 -20.49 2.85 2.93
N ARG A 79 -21.21 2.95 4.04
CA ARG A 79 -20.60 3.22 5.35
C ARG A 79 -19.64 2.12 5.80
N GLU A 80 -19.98 0.85 5.56
CA GLU A 80 -19.08 -0.26 5.89
C GLU A 80 -17.84 -0.27 4.99
N LEU A 81 -17.99 0.03 3.69
CA LEU A 81 -16.84 0.14 2.77
C LEU A 81 -15.89 1.26 3.19
N GLN A 82 -16.40 2.42 3.60
CA GLN A 82 -15.57 3.52 4.10
C GLN A 82 -14.80 3.16 5.37
N LYS A 83 -15.41 2.38 6.29
CA LYS A 83 -14.67 1.85 7.46
C LYS A 83 -13.55 0.91 7.04
N ILE A 84 -13.78 0.07 6.03
CA ILE A 84 -12.76 -0.84 5.49
C ILE A 84 -11.62 -0.03 4.87
N ILE A 85 -11.92 1.00 4.06
CA ILE A 85 -10.93 1.90 3.46
C ILE A 85 -10.06 2.57 4.54
N ILE A 86 -10.68 3.17 5.55
CA ILE A 86 -9.96 3.79 6.66
C ILE A 86 -9.08 2.75 7.39
N SER A 87 -9.59 1.54 7.59
CA SER A 87 -8.83 0.47 8.24
C SER A 87 -7.65 0.01 7.39
N SER A 88 -7.79 -0.07 6.06
CA SER A 88 -6.67 -0.37 5.16
C SER A 88 -5.60 0.71 5.23
N ASP A 89 -5.96 1.99 5.31
CA ASP A 89 -4.98 3.09 5.43
C ASP A 89 -4.15 2.96 6.71
N PHE A 90 -4.77 2.55 7.82
CA PHE A 90 -4.03 2.26 9.05
C PHE A 90 -3.08 1.07 8.89
N ILE A 91 -3.50 0.01 8.20
CA ILE A 91 -2.62 -1.13 7.89
C ILE A 91 -1.42 -0.66 7.07
N GLN A 92 -1.64 0.14 6.03
CA GLN A 92 -0.58 0.72 5.20
C GLN A 92 0.38 1.57 6.03
N SER A 93 -0.14 2.45 6.88
CA SER A 93 0.67 3.31 7.76
C SER A 93 1.54 2.50 8.74
N ILE A 94 1.01 1.41 9.30
CA ILE A 94 1.78 0.50 10.16
C ILE A 94 2.91 -0.15 9.37
N GLY A 95 2.63 -0.64 8.16
CA GLY A 95 3.64 -1.21 7.28
C GLY A 95 4.75 -0.22 6.95
N ALA A 96 4.39 1.03 6.59
CA ALA A 96 5.35 2.09 6.31
C ALA A 96 6.23 2.43 7.52
N ALA A 97 5.66 2.44 8.73
CA ALA A 97 6.41 2.67 9.96
C ALA A 97 7.42 1.55 10.25
N ILE A 98 7.03 0.28 10.00
CA ILE A 98 7.93 -0.88 10.16
C ILE A 98 9.06 -0.82 9.14
N GLU A 99 8.74 -0.50 7.88
CA GLU A 99 9.73 -0.36 6.81
C GLU A 99 10.74 0.74 7.14
N GLY A 100 10.26 1.93 7.54
CA GLY A 100 11.13 3.03 7.95
C GLY A 100 12.01 2.69 9.14
N ALA A 101 11.51 1.94 10.12
CA ALA A 101 12.32 1.44 11.23
C ALA A 101 13.42 0.47 10.76
N GLY A 102 13.13 -0.37 9.76
CA GLY A 102 14.11 -1.22 9.08
C GLY A 102 15.18 -0.41 8.37
N GLY A 103 14.79 0.61 7.60
CA GLY A 103 15.71 1.53 6.92
C GLY A 103 16.66 2.25 7.89
N ILE A 104 16.16 2.68 9.06
CA ILE A 104 17.01 3.27 10.11
C ILE A 104 18.08 2.27 10.57
N LYS A 105 17.72 0.99 10.78
CA LYS A 105 18.68 -0.04 11.20
C LYS A 105 19.77 -0.27 10.16
N VAL A 106 19.38 -0.37 8.88
CA VAL A 106 20.31 -0.51 7.75
C VAL A 106 21.31 0.66 7.74
N LEU A 107 20.82 1.89 7.82
CA LEU A 107 21.66 3.10 7.82
C LEU A 107 22.62 3.18 9.02
N THR A 108 22.21 2.65 10.17
CA THR A 108 23.02 2.72 11.40
C THR A 108 24.20 1.74 11.36
N LYS A 109 24.15 0.70 10.52
CA LYS A 109 25.19 -0.35 10.45
C LYS A 109 26.03 -0.35 9.18
N THR A 110 25.53 0.18 8.07
CA THR A 110 26.12 -0.03 6.75
C THR A 110 26.34 1.29 6.00
N THR A 111 27.54 1.45 5.40
CA THR A 111 27.88 2.56 4.48
C THR A 111 27.56 2.22 3.01
N GLU A 112 27.00 1.04 2.73
CA GLU A 112 26.55 0.66 1.39
C GLU A 112 25.21 1.33 1.00
N SER A 113 24.91 1.30 -0.30
CA SER A 113 23.73 1.92 -0.92
C SER A 113 22.42 1.43 -0.29
N PHE A 114 21.72 2.32 0.40
CA PHE A 114 20.32 2.15 0.77
C PHE A 114 19.45 2.44 -0.46
N ILE A 115 18.58 1.49 -0.81
CA ILE A 115 17.51 1.70 -1.79
C ILE A 115 16.22 1.81 -0.98
N PRO A 116 15.64 3.02 -0.83
CA PRO A 116 14.29 3.18 -0.31
C PRO A 116 13.29 2.56 -1.28
#